data_AF-A0A7W1ZFD7-F1
#
_entry.id   AF-A0A7W1ZFD7-F1
#
_cell.length_a   1.000
_cell.length_b   1.000
_cell.length_c   1.000
_cell.angle_alpha   90.00
_cell.angle_beta   90.00
_cell.angle_gamma   90.00
#
_symmetry.space_group_name_H-M   'P 1'
#
loop_
_entity.id
_entity.type
_entity.pdbx_description
1 polymer ?
#
loop_
_entity_poly.entity_id
_entity_poly.type
_entity_poly.pdbx_seq_one_letter_code
_entity_poly.pdbx_strand_id
1 'polypeptide(L)'
;MSTGHLAGHARPRLGEDRRPARLALFGIPVVGTLSAWLPWQAYDDRPIFSFYAVMMRPFMVVAVALVCGRLIGRSRAPTPRRTAGVVVAGSFLVLVLLNFAWFWPIYTNQLLTHSEWLDRVWFECWI
;
A
#
# COMPACT_ATOMS: atom_id res chain seq x y z
N MET A 1 -56.59 37.67 -5.00
CA MET A 1 -56.73 36.25 -4.61
C MET A 1 -56.27 35.40 -5.79
N SER A 2 -54.98 35.03 -5.85
CA SER A 2 -54.49 33.99 -6.76
C SER A 2 -53.30 33.32 -6.09
N THR A 3 -53.52 32.05 -5.80
CA THR A 3 -52.76 31.12 -4.98
C THR A 3 -51.46 30.70 -5.66
N GLY A 4 -50.40 30.60 -4.86
CA GLY A 4 -49.09 30.18 -5.28
C GLY A 4 -49.05 28.74 -5.79
N HIS A 5 -48.23 28.51 -6.82
CA HIS A 5 -47.82 27.19 -7.24
C HIS A 5 -46.30 27.17 -7.38
N LEU A 6 -45.62 27.15 -6.22
CA LEU A 6 -44.20 26.84 -6.14
C LEU A 6 -44.04 25.32 -6.14
N ALA A 7 -43.98 24.75 -7.34
CA ALA A 7 -43.60 23.35 -7.54
C ALA A 7 -42.13 23.18 -7.10
N GLY A 8 -41.94 22.63 -5.90
CA GLY A 8 -40.64 22.23 -5.40
C GLY A 8 -40.06 21.12 -6.26
N HIS A 9 -39.06 21.46 -7.09
CA HIS A 9 -38.20 20.50 -7.75
C HIS A 9 -37.40 19.70 -6.72
N ALA A 10 -37.97 18.59 -6.25
CA ALA A 10 -37.27 17.57 -5.51
C ALA A 10 -36.15 17.00 -6.40
N ARG A 11 -34.89 17.38 -6.12
CA ARG A 11 -33.73 16.74 -6.75
C ARG A 11 -33.62 15.29 -6.25
N PRO A 12 -33.58 14.28 -7.14
CA PRO A 12 -33.34 12.91 -6.72
C PRO A 12 -31.94 12.81 -6.11
N ARG A 13 -31.86 12.42 -4.84
CA ARG A 13 -30.59 12.02 -4.21
C ARG A 13 -30.20 10.67 -4.82
N LEU A 14 -29.40 10.71 -5.89
CA LEU A 14 -28.65 9.54 -6.36
C LEU A 14 -27.77 9.06 -5.20
N GLY A 15 -28.24 8.01 -4.52
CA GLY A 15 -27.44 7.22 -3.61
C GLY A 15 -26.44 6.42 -4.44
N GLU A 16 -25.38 7.09 -4.89
CA GLU A 16 -24.26 6.45 -5.58
C GLU A 16 -23.68 5.41 -4.64
N ASP A 17 -23.94 4.13 -4.91
CA ASP A 17 -23.37 3.04 -4.14
C ASP A 17 -21.87 3.06 -4.35
N ARG A 18 -21.13 3.69 -3.43
CA ARG A 18 -19.66 3.75 -3.49
C ARG A 18 -18.99 2.43 -3.13
N ARG A 19 -19.75 1.37 -2.86
CA ARG A 19 -19.22 0.03 -2.55
C ARG A 19 -18.44 -0.60 -3.72
N PRO A 20 -18.96 -0.65 -4.97
CA PRO A 20 -18.21 -1.16 -6.13
C PRO A 20 -16.87 -0.44 -6.34
N ALA A 21 -16.85 0.89 -6.26
CA ALA A 21 -15.61 1.66 -6.41
C ALA A 21 -14.57 1.34 -5.32
N ARG A 22 -15.02 1.11 -4.07
CA ARG A 22 -14.13 0.71 -2.98
C ARG A 22 -13.55 -0.69 -3.18
N LEU A 23 -14.35 -1.65 -3.64
CA LEU A 23 -13.89 -3.01 -3.92
C LEU A 23 -12.87 -3.01 -5.05
N ALA A 24 -13.13 -2.24 -6.13
CA ALA A 24 -12.19 -2.07 -7.23
C ALA A 24 -10.84 -1.51 -6.76
N LEU A 25 -10.85 -0.51 -5.85
CA LEU A 25 -9.62 0.08 -5.30
C LEU A 25 -8.71 -0.93 -4.59
N PHE A 26 -9.28 -1.86 -3.81
CA PHE A 26 -8.49 -2.91 -3.16
C PHE A 26 -8.18 -4.09 -4.10
N GLY A 27 -9.03 -4.33 -5.09
CA GLY A 27 -8.84 -5.39 -6.07
C GLY A 27 -7.67 -5.14 -7.02
N ILE A 28 -7.47 -3.89 -7.49
CA ILE A 28 -6.40 -3.53 -8.43
C ILE A 28 -5.01 -3.98 -7.97
N PRO A 29 -4.51 -3.62 -6.77
CA PRO A 29 -3.17 -4.01 -6.35
C PRO A 29 -3.05 -5.53 -6.17
N VAL A 30 -4.10 -6.21 -5.68
CA VAL A 30 -4.10 -7.67 -5.51
C VAL A 30 -4.01 -8.36 -6.87
N VAL A 31 -4.87 -7.98 -7.82
CA VAL A 31 -4.88 -8.54 -9.17
C VAL A 31 -3.57 -8.23 -9.90
N GLY A 32 -3.05 -7.00 -9.77
CA GLY A 32 -1.78 -6.60 -10.39
C GLY A 32 -0.57 -7.36 -9.84
N THR A 33 -0.52 -7.63 -8.53
CA THR A 33 0.53 -8.47 -7.95
C THR A 33 0.39 -9.93 -8.39
N LEU A 34 -0.82 -10.49 -8.35
CA LEU A 34 -1.07 -11.88 -8.73
C LEU A 34 -0.85 -12.13 -10.22
N SER A 35 -1.21 -11.19 -11.09
CA SER A 35 -1.00 -11.33 -12.54
C SER A 35 0.49 -11.34 -12.90
N ALA A 36 1.33 -10.64 -12.14
CA ALA A 36 2.77 -10.66 -12.31
C ALA A 36 3.42 -11.92 -11.70
N TRP A 37 2.83 -12.51 -10.66
CA TRP A 37 3.44 -13.61 -9.89
C TRP A 37 2.98 -15.00 -10.32
N LEU A 38 1.69 -15.22 -10.52
CA LEU A 38 1.12 -16.53 -10.85
C LEU A 38 1.71 -17.17 -12.11
N PRO A 39 2.05 -16.43 -13.19
CA PRO A 39 2.66 -17.05 -14.37
C PRO A 39 3.95 -17.80 -14.07
N TRP A 40 4.71 -17.40 -13.04
CA TRP A 40 5.96 -18.07 -12.68
C TRP A 40 5.74 -19.51 -12.24
N GLN A 41 4.59 -19.81 -11.65
CA GLN A 41 4.24 -21.17 -11.22
C GLN A 41 4.03 -22.11 -12.40
N ALA A 42 3.79 -21.58 -13.61
CA ALA A 42 3.65 -22.37 -14.82
C ALA A 42 4.98 -22.59 -15.57
N TYR A 43 6.05 -21.88 -15.19
CA TYR A 43 7.36 -21.89 -15.84
C TYR A 43 8.48 -22.00 -14.80
N ASP A 44 8.36 -22.98 -13.90
CA ASP A 44 9.35 -23.28 -12.85
C ASP A 44 10.53 -24.14 -13.36
N ASP A 45 10.46 -24.58 -14.62
CA ASP A 45 11.51 -25.30 -15.35
C ASP A 45 12.74 -24.43 -15.65
N ARG A 46 12.65 -23.12 -15.41
CA ARG A 46 13.70 -22.13 -15.72
C ARG A 46 14.13 -21.37 -14.47
N PRO A 47 15.39 -20.93 -14.40
CA PRO A 47 15.86 -20.09 -13.30
C PRO A 47 15.05 -18.79 -13.19
N ILE A 48 14.52 -18.51 -12.00
CA ILE A 48 13.79 -17.27 -11.66
C ILE A 48 14.61 -16.49 -10.64
N PHE A 49 14.85 -15.21 -10.91
CA PHE A 49 15.66 -14.33 -10.06
C PHE A 49 14.82 -13.25 -9.37
N SER A 50 15.26 -12.83 -8.18
CA SER A 50 14.55 -11.84 -7.34
C SER A 50 14.30 -10.49 -8.02
N PHE A 51 15.11 -10.10 -9.00
CA PHE A 51 14.92 -8.82 -9.69
C PHE A 51 13.61 -8.76 -10.47
N TYR A 52 13.04 -9.89 -10.92
CA TYR A 52 11.75 -9.93 -11.61
C TYR A 52 10.59 -9.45 -10.73
N ALA A 53 10.72 -9.55 -9.40
CA ALA A 53 9.73 -9.05 -8.46
C ALA A 53 9.56 -7.52 -8.50
N VAL A 54 10.44 -6.78 -9.19
CA VAL A 54 10.28 -5.32 -9.43
C VAL A 54 8.90 -4.96 -9.98
N MET A 55 8.35 -5.81 -10.84
CA MET A 55 7.06 -5.56 -11.50
C MET A 55 5.88 -5.59 -10.52
N MET A 56 6.02 -6.33 -9.40
CA MET A 56 4.99 -6.42 -8.35
C MET A 56 5.06 -5.26 -7.35
N ARG A 57 6.25 -4.65 -7.18
CA ARG A 57 6.51 -3.59 -6.18
C ARG A 57 5.48 -2.45 -6.17
N PRO A 58 5.12 -1.80 -7.31
CA PRO A 58 4.19 -0.68 -7.27
C PRO A 58 2.81 -1.08 -6.73
N PHE A 59 2.32 -2.28 -7.07
CA PHE A 59 1.04 -2.80 -6.60
C PHE A 59 1.07 -3.09 -5.09
N MET A 60 2.16 -3.67 -4.58
CA MET A 60 2.33 -3.90 -3.14
C MET A 60 2.36 -2.59 -2.36
N VAL A 61 3.07 -1.56 -2.85
CA VAL A 61 3.13 -0.23 -2.21
C VAL A 61 1.74 0.40 -2.14
N VAL A 62 0.97 0.32 -3.23
CA VAL A 62 -0.41 0.81 -3.26
C VAL A 62 -1.31 0.03 -2.28
N ALA A 63 -1.18 -1.30 -2.22
CA ALA A 63 -1.92 -2.12 -1.26
C ALA A 63 -1.68 -1.66 0.18
N VAL A 64 -0.41 -1.48 0.56
CA VAL A 64 -0.02 -1.01 1.88
C VAL A 64 -0.56 0.39 2.15
N ALA A 65 -0.45 1.32 1.19
CA ALA A 65 -0.98 2.68 1.33
C ALA A 65 -2.51 2.69 1.56
N LEU A 66 -3.25 1.83 0.84
CA LEU A 66 -4.70 1.69 1.02
C LEU A 66 -5.06 1.07 2.38
N VAL A 67 -4.29 0.10 2.86
CA VAL A 67 -4.45 -0.49 4.20
C VAL A 67 -4.20 0.56 5.27
N CYS A 68 -3.11 1.33 5.19
CA CYS A 68 -2.82 2.45 6.09
C CYS A 68 -3.95 3.50 6.07
N GLY A 69 -4.43 3.89 4.89
CA GLY A 69 -5.56 4.81 4.76
C GLY A 69 -6.86 4.26 5.39
N ARG A 70 -7.07 2.95 5.34
CA ARG A 70 -8.21 2.28 5.98
C ARG A 70 -8.07 2.21 7.51
N LEU A 71 -6.86 2.01 8.02
CA LEU A 71 -6.55 2.03 9.46
C LEU A 71 -6.83 3.41 10.07
N ILE A 72 -6.37 4.47 9.41
CA ILE A 72 -6.60 5.87 9.84
C ILE A 72 -8.09 6.22 9.81
N GLY A 73 -8.80 5.77 8.77
CA GLY A 73 -10.23 6.03 8.61
C GLY A 73 -10.54 7.43 8.03
N ARG A 74 -11.81 7.64 7.65
CA ARG A 74 -12.26 8.87 6.97
C ARG A 74 -12.58 10.03 7.90
N SER A 75 -12.88 9.74 9.17
CA SER A 75 -13.25 10.78 10.12
C SER A 75 -12.02 11.62 10.46
N ARG A 76 -12.17 12.94 10.46
CA ARG A 76 -11.14 13.86 10.97
C ARG A 76 -11.28 14.12 12.46
N ALA A 77 -12.38 13.66 13.07
CA ALA A 77 -12.60 13.82 14.50
C ALA A 77 -11.60 12.98 15.31
N PRO A 78 -10.98 13.56 16.35
CA PRO A 78 -10.08 12.82 17.24
C PRO A 78 -10.91 11.77 17.99
N THR A 79 -10.68 10.51 17.67
CA THR A 79 -11.27 9.34 18.31
C THR A 79 -10.15 8.37 18.65
N PRO A 80 -10.22 7.62 19.77
CA PRO A 80 -9.17 6.68 20.15
C PRO A 80 -8.79 5.71 19.02
N ARG A 81 -9.79 5.22 18.27
CA ARG A 81 -9.60 4.38 17.08
C ARG A 81 -8.75 5.05 15.99
N ARG A 82 -9.00 6.32 15.70
CA ARG A 82 -8.24 7.07 14.69
C ARG A 82 -6.82 7.32 15.17
N THR A 83 -6.64 7.70 16.45
CA THR A 83 -5.31 7.91 17.02
C THR A 83 -4.46 6.66 16.91
N ALA A 84 -5.01 5.49 17.28
CA ALA A 84 -4.31 4.21 17.09
C ALA A 84 -3.96 3.95 15.62
N GLY A 85 -4.90 4.16 14.69
CA GLY A 85 -4.65 3.98 13.26
C GLY A 85 -3.55 4.90 12.71
N VAL A 86 -3.51 6.16 13.14
CA VAL A 86 -2.46 7.12 12.76
C VAL A 86 -1.12 6.73 13.36
N VAL A 87 -1.08 6.34 14.63
CA VAL A 87 0.16 5.90 15.30
C VAL A 87 0.72 4.67 14.58
N VAL A 88 -0.09 3.64 14.33
CA VAL A 88 0.37 2.43 13.62
C VAL A 88 0.90 2.75 12.22
N ALA A 89 0.13 3.51 11.42
CA ALA A 89 0.54 3.85 10.06
C ALA A 89 1.79 4.77 10.04
N GLY A 90 1.88 5.72 10.97
CA GLY A 90 3.02 6.62 11.12
C GLY A 90 4.27 5.89 11.58
N SER A 91 4.16 5.06 12.61
CA SER A 91 5.27 4.21 13.08
C SER A 91 5.77 3.28 12.00
N PHE A 92 4.87 2.65 11.24
CA PHE A 92 5.25 1.83 10.08
C PHE A 92 6.07 2.64 9.06
N LEU A 93 5.62 3.84 8.68
CA LEU A 93 6.34 4.68 7.74
C LEU A 93 7.72 5.09 8.26
N VAL A 94 7.82 5.47 9.54
CA VAL A 94 9.10 5.80 10.18
C VAL A 94 10.05 4.62 10.16
N LEU A 95 9.57 3.41 10.49
CA LEU A 95 10.40 2.20 10.43
C LEU A 95 10.89 1.89 9.01
N VAL A 96 10.05 2.10 7.99
CA VAL A 96 10.46 1.97 6.58
C VAL A 96 11.58 2.97 6.26
N LEU A 97 11.44 4.24 6.65
CA LEU A 97 12.48 5.25 6.41
C LEU A 97 13.80 4.89 7.13
N LEU A 98 13.73 4.43 8.37
CA LEU A 98 14.90 3.98 9.13
C LEU A 98 15.57 2.76 8.47
N ASN A 99 14.77 1.81 7.95
CA ASN A 99 15.29 0.68 7.19
C ASN A 99 16.04 1.15 5.94
N PHE A 100 15.46 2.06 5.14
CA PHE A 100 16.14 2.62 3.97
C PHE A 100 17.42 3.38 4.34
N ALA A 101 17.40 4.12 5.45
CA ALA A 101 18.59 4.81 5.94
C ALA A 101 19.70 3.83 6.37
N TRP A 102 19.35 2.73 7.04
CA TRP A 102 20.30 1.69 7.46
C TRP A 102 20.97 0.99 6.27
N PHE A 103 20.20 0.68 5.22
CA PHE A 103 20.66 0.05 3.99
C PHE A 103 21.22 1.03 2.95
N TRP A 104 21.23 2.33 3.22
CA TRP A 104 21.71 3.37 2.30
C TRP A 104 23.11 3.11 1.71
N PRO A 105 24.13 2.68 2.48
CA PRO A 105 25.46 2.40 1.93
C PRO A 105 25.45 1.29 0.86
N ILE A 106 24.58 0.29 1.02
CA ILE A 106 24.42 -0.80 0.04
C ILE A 106 23.76 -0.26 -1.23
N TYR A 107 22.70 0.55 -1.10
CA TYR A 107 22.00 1.12 -2.27
C TYR A 107 22.84 2.10 -3.07
N THR A 108 23.80 2.76 -2.42
CA THR A 108 24.68 3.77 -3.04
C THR A 108 26.08 3.24 -3.36
N ASN A 109 26.29 1.93 -3.24
CA ASN A 109 27.56 1.27 -3.53
C ASN A 109 28.76 1.92 -2.81
N GLN A 110 28.59 2.23 -1.53
CA GLN A 110 29.69 2.71 -0.68
C GLN A 110 30.62 1.55 -0.32
N LEU A 111 31.89 1.87 -0.07
CA LEU A 111 32.82 0.87 0.47
C LEU A 111 32.41 0.51 1.90
N LEU A 112 32.17 -0.77 2.13
CA LEU A 112 31.89 -1.36 3.44
C LEU A 112 32.98 -2.37 3.75
N THR A 113 33.43 -2.39 5.00
CA THR A 113 34.23 -3.50 5.52
C THR A 113 33.38 -4.77 5.62
N HIS A 114 34.03 -5.94 5.66
CA HIS A 114 33.32 -7.22 5.75
C HIS A 114 32.44 -7.31 7.01
N SER A 115 32.91 -6.78 8.15
CA SER A 115 32.13 -6.72 9.39
C SER A 115 30.88 -5.84 9.26
N GLU A 116 31.01 -4.65 8.67
CA GLU A 116 29.86 -3.75 8.48
C GLU A 116 28.82 -4.32 7.51
N TRP A 117 29.27 -5.13 6.55
CA TRP A 117 28.37 -5.87 5.67
C TRP A 117 27.61 -6.96 6.43
N LEU A 118 28.30 -7.75 7.27
CA LEU A 118 27.67 -8.78 8.09
C LEU A 118 26.62 -8.21 9.06
N ASP A 119 26.84 -7.02 9.65
CA ASP A 119 25.86 -6.34 10.50
C ASP A 119 24.53 -6.01 9.77
N ARG A 120 24.56 -5.98 8.44
CA ARG A 120 23.40 -5.72 7.58
C ARG A 120 22.75 -7.00 7.06
N VAL A 121 23.43 -8.15 7.15
CA VAL A 121 22.90 -9.46 6.79
C VAL A 121 22.09 -9.98 7.97
N TRP A 122 20.80 -9.70 7.97
CA TRP A 122 19.91 -10.10 9.06
C TRP A 122 19.51 -11.58 9.02
N PHE A 123 19.64 -12.23 7.87
CA PHE A 123 19.27 -13.62 7.68
C PHE A 123 20.38 -14.35 6.94
N GLU A 124 20.66 -15.59 7.35
CA GLU A 124 21.72 -16.41 6.77
C GLU A 124 21.51 -16.67 5.27
N CYS A 125 20.25 -16.70 4.80
CA CYS A 125 19.90 -16.97 3.40
C CYS A 125 20.11 -15.79 2.43
N TRP A 126 20.58 -14.63 2.91
CA TRP A 126 20.84 -13.47 2.05
C TRP A 126 22.18 -13.55 1.31
N ILE A 127 23.01 -14.53 1.65
CA ILE A 127 24.35 -14.77 1.10
C ILE A 127 24.29 -15.89 0.07
#